data_AF-A0A1J5Q5R7-F1
#
_entry.id   AF-A0A1J5Q5R7-F1
#
_cell.length_a   1.000
_cell.length_b   1.000
_cell.length_c   1.000
_cell.angle_alpha   90.00
_cell.angle_beta   90.00
_cell.angle_gamma   90.00
#
_symmetry.space_group_name_H-M   'P 1'
#
loop_
_entity.id
_entity.type
_entity.pdbx_description
1 polymer ?
#
loop_
_entity_poly.entity_id
_entity_poly.type
_entity_poly.pdbx_seq_one_letter_code
_entity_poly.pdbx_strand_id
1 'polypeptide(L)'
;MISIKNITYNPHMPSMDDYYEPWTYKYSELFEAPEGDDQPTARPVSLVTGQPIDVKSGPNWDDDLGGSQDYARKDVNMDALTPAEREEMFELERLTFMYLPRICNHCLNPTCVASCPSGALYKRGEDGIVLLNQERCRGWRMCITACPYKKTYYNWSTGKSEKCLLCYPRLEAGIPPACFHTCVGRIRYLGVMLYDADKIQETASCDERELVQRHLDIYLDPFDPEVIRQARACGIADSTLDAAQKSPVWKFVKQWGIALPLHPEFRTLPNLFYVPPLLPTMGRVKDDIYDTTTKSFWGGIEGSRLPMKYLASLFSAGDTARVEMVLKREMAVKIHRRVVTVGDLPQDEAAAAMAEAGVSAEVADEIFRLTTLALNEERFVIPAAHREEAIELIEATGDRKGDTGFGFTAKPARGL
;
A
#
# COMPACT_ATOMS: atom_id res chain seq x y z
N MET A 1 16.69 -19.28 -2.07
CA MET A 1 16.88 -18.75 -3.44
C MET A 1 15.75 -19.25 -4.33
N ILE A 2 15.04 -18.36 -5.03
CA ILE A 2 13.97 -18.73 -5.98
C ILE A 2 14.64 -19.16 -7.28
N SER A 3 14.52 -20.43 -7.62
CA SER A 3 15.20 -21.04 -8.77
C SER A 3 14.32 -22.12 -9.37
N ILE A 4 14.48 -22.38 -10.66
CA ILE A 4 13.85 -23.52 -11.34
C ILE A 4 14.17 -24.86 -10.67
N LYS A 5 15.31 -24.95 -9.96
CA LYS A 5 15.70 -26.13 -9.18
C LYS A 5 14.70 -26.48 -8.06
N ASN A 6 13.96 -25.48 -7.55
CA ASN A 6 13.00 -25.64 -6.46
C ASN A 6 11.55 -25.71 -6.97
N ILE A 7 11.33 -26.02 -8.25
CA ILE A 7 9.97 -26.01 -8.84
C ILE A 7 9.12 -27.19 -8.38
N THR A 8 9.74 -28.34 -8.07
CA THR A 8 9.06 -29.55 -7.58
C THR A 8 8.70 -29.43 -6.10
N TYR A 9 9.48 -28.66 -5.34
CA TYR A 9 9.24 -28.34 -3.95
C TYR A 9 9.81 -26.96 -3.63
N ASN A 10 8.93 -26.01 -3.29
CA ASN A 10 9.34 -24.67 -2.90
C ASN A 10 9.50 -24.62 -1.36
N PRO A 11 10.75 -24.60 -0.84
CA PRO A 11 11.01 -24.68 0.60
C PRO A 11 10.63 -23.40 1.36
N HIS A 12 10.27 -22.33 0.66
CA HIS A 12 9.92 -21.03 1.23
C HIS A 12 8.47 -20.65 0.90
N MET A 13 7.64 -21.62 0.54
CA MET A 13 6.23 -21.39 0.29
C MET A 13 5.51 -21.20 1.63
N PRO A 14 4.79 -20.09 1.84
CA PRO A 14 3.95 -19.97 3.02
C PRO A 14 2.86 -21.06 2.98
N SER A 15 2.66 -21.67 4.13
CA SER A 15 1.61 -22.64 4.41
C SER A 15 0.26 -21.95 4.64
N MET A 16 -0.82 -22.74 4.75
CA MET A 16 -2.13 -22.20 5.12
C MET A 16 -2.10 -21.57 6.52
N ASP A 17 -1.34 -22.16 7.45
CA ASP A 17 -1.23 -21.71 8.84
C ASP A 17 -0.53 -20.35 8.98
N ASP A 18 0.33 -19.99 8.01
CA ASP A 18 0.92 -18.65 7.92
C ASP A 18 -0.11 -17.57 7.52
N TYR A 19 -1.27 -17.98 7.01
CA TYR A 19 -2.43 -17.12 6.80
C TYR A 19 -3.44 -17.36 7.93
N TYR A 20 -4.27 -18.38 7.75
CA TYR A 20 -5.22 -18.98 8.69
C TYR A 20 -5.97 -20.10 7.95
N GLU A 21 -6.47 -21.10 8.67
CA GLU A 21 -7.40 -22.06 8.08
C GLU A 21 -8.78 -21.40 7.93
N PRO A 22 -9.31 -21.21 6.71
CA PRO A 22 -10.59 -20.54 6.53
C PRO A 22 -11.72 -21.36 7.16
N TRP A 23 -12.59 -20.71 7.94
CA TRP A 23 -13.72 -21.35 8.60
C TRP A 23 -15.05 -20.65 8.27
N THR A 24 -16.14 -21.37 8.49
CA THR A 24 -17.50 -20.84 8.56
C THR A 24 -18.18 -21.42 9.78
N TYR A 25 -19.46 -21.13 10.00
CA TYR A 25 -20.24 -21.69 11.10
C TYR A 25 -21.40 -22.51 10.55
N LYS A 26 -21.77 -23.58 11.26
CA LYS A 26 -22.96 -24.36 10.96
C LYS A 26 -24.23 -23.66 11.45
N TYR A 27 -24.62 -22.59 10.78
CA TYR A 27 -25.79 -21.80 11.18
C TYR A 27 -27.11 -22.60 11.15
N SER A 28 -27.22 -23.62 10.28
CA SER A 28 -28.42 -24.46 10.20
C SER A 28 -28.72 -25.19 11.50
N GLU A 29 -27.71 -25.53 12.31
CA GLU A 29 -27.91 -26.18 13.63
C GLU A 29 -28.72 -25.30 14.59
N LEU A 30 -28.76 -23.97 14.40
CA LEU A 30 -29.62 -23.08 15.21
C LEU A 30 -31.11 -23.23 14.91
N PHE A 31 -31.46 -23.76 13.74
CA PHE A 31 -32.85 -23.85 13.26
C PHE A 31 -33.33 -25.30 13.14
N GLU A 32 -32.42 -26.23 12.86
CA GLU A 32 -32.72 -27.62 12.50
C GLU A 32 -32.31 -28.63 13.57
N ALA A 33 -31.71 -28.18 14.68
CA ALA A 33 -31.34 -29.08 15.76
C ALA A 33 -32.57 -29.80 16.34
N PRO A 34 -32.46 -31.11 16.60
CA PRO A 34 -33.54 -31.85 17.27
C PRO A 34 -33.73 -31.34 18.71
N GLU A 35 -34.92 -31.60 19.25
CA GLU A 35 -35.20 -31.34 20.67
C GLU A 35 -34.19 -32.07 21.57
N GLY A 36 -33.68 -31.37 22.57
CA GLY A 36 -32.68 -31.89 23.50
C GLY A 36 -32.47 -30.95 24.69
N ASP A 37 -31.68 -31.42 25.65
CA ASP A 37 -31.44 -30.71 26.92
C ASP A 37 -30.47 -29.52 26.78
N ASP A 38 -29.64 -29.52 25.73
CA ASP A 38 -28.62 -28.50 25.47
C ASP A 38 -29.08 -27.50 24.39
N GLN A 39 -28.77 -26.21 24.60
CA GLN A 39 -29.03 -25.18 23.60
C GLN A 39 -28.14 -25.39 22.36
N PRO A 40 -28.70 -25.44 21.14
CA PRO A 40 -27.90 -25.55 19.92
C PRO A 40 -27.02 -24.31 19.72
N THR A 41 -25.83 -24.54 19.18
CA THR A 41 -24.85 -23.48 18.89
C THR A 41 -24.34 -23.64 17.46
N ALA A 42 -24.05 -22.53 16.78
CA ALA A 42 -23.43 -22.56 15.47
C ALA A 42 -21.93 -22.83 15.65
N ARG A 43 -21.51 -24.10 15.53
CA ARG A 43 -20.11 -24.48 15.72
C ARG A 43 -19.25 -24.08 14.51
N PRO A 44 -18.00 -23.64 14.72
CA PRO A 44 -17.06 -23.38 13.64
C PRO A 44 -16.68 -24.68 12.91
N VAL A 45 -16.62 -24.60 11.58
CA VAL A 45 -16.21 -25.68 10.68
C VAL A 45 -15.22 -25.18 9.65
N SER A 46 -14.23 -26.00 9.35
CA SER A 46 -13.24 -25.71 8.32
C SER A 46 -13.86 -25.68 6.93
N LEU A 47 -13.56 -24.64 6.15
CA LEU A 47 -13.90 -24.57 4.72
C LEU A 47 -12.96 -25.44 3.86
N VAL A 48 -11.89 -26.00 4.45
CA VAL A 48 -10.95 -26.91 3.77
C VAL A 48 -11.37 -28.36 3.95
N THR A 49 -11.65 -28.78 5.19
CA THR A 49 -11.93 -30.19 5.53
C THR A 49 -13.42 -30.49 5.75
N GLY A 50 -14.25 -29.47 5.98
CA GLY A 50 -15.65 -29.62 6.38
C GLY A 50 -15.85 -30.12 7.81
N GLN A 51 -14.77 -30.35 8.56
CA GLN A 51 -14.82 -30.86 9.94
C GLN A 51 -14.93 -29.72 10.96
N PRO A 52 -15.46 -29.98 12.17
CA PRO A 52 -15.37 -29.05 13.28
C PRO A 52 -13.92 -28.63 13.54
N ILE A 53 -13.72 -27.35 13.82
CA ILE A 53 -12.39 -26.76 14.05
C ILE A 53 -12.38 -25.90 15.31
N ASP A 54 -11.24 -25.85 15.99
CA ASP A 54 -10.98 -24.84 17.02
C ASP A 54 -10.24 -23.66 16.38
N VAL A 55 -10.83 -22.47 16.40
CA VAL A 55 -10.31 -21.29 15.69
C VAL A 55 -9.16 -20.68 16.51
N LYS A 56 -7.95 -20.76 15.97
CA LYS A 56 -6.70 -20.34 16.66
C LYS A 56 -5.97 -19.18 16.00
N SER A 57 -6.37 -18.80 14.79
CA SER A 57 -5.80 -17.69 14.05
C SER A 57 -6.81 -17.12 13.07
N GLY A 58 -6.53 -15.93 12.56
CA GLY A 58 -7.36 -15.25 11.58
C GLY A 58 -6.57 -14.15 10.86
N PRO A 59 -7.09 -13.60 9.76
CA PRO A 59 -6.36 -12.63 8.94
C PRO A 59 -6.12 -11.28 9.64
N ASN A 60 -6.77 -11.04 10.78
CA ASN A 60 -6.67 -9.84 11.60
C ASN A 60 -6.63 -10.19 13.10
N TRP A 61 -5.85 -11.21 13.47
CA TRP A 61 -5.85 -11.79 14.83
C TRP A 61 -5.34 -10.83 15.92
N ASP A 62 -4.33 -10.02 15.59
CA ASP A 62 -3.68 -9.05 16.49
C ASP A 62 -4.25 -7.63 16.36
N ASP A 63 -5.52 -7.52 15.94
CA ASP A 63 -6.22 -6.24 15.88
C ASP A 63 -6.20 -5.51 17.23
N ASP A 64 -5.98 -4.19 17.20
CA ASP A 64 -5.93 -3.33 18.39
C ASP A 64 -5.07 -3.87 19.54
N LEU A 65 -3.95 -4.54 19.20
CA LEU A 65 -3.05 -5.20 20.15
C LEU A 65 -3.76 -6.24 21.02
N GLY A 66 -4.66 -7.03 20.42
CA GLY A 66 -5.54 -8.03 21.04
C GLY A 66 -4.90 -9.13 21.91
N GLY A 67 -3.62 -9.00 22.26
CA GLY A 67 -2.99 -9.69 23.39
C GLY A 67 -2.30 -11.00 23.04
N SER A 68 -2.29 -11.41 21.77
CA SER A 68 -1.47 -12.55 21.37
C SER A 68 0.02 -12.20 21.54
N GLN A 69 0.81 -13.17 22.00
CA GLN A 69 2.27 -13.04 21.97
C GLN A 69 2.85 -13.51 20.62
N ASP A 70 1.98 -13.80 19.66
CA ASP A 70 2.33 -14.58 18.49
C ASP A 70 2.83 -13.73 17.33
N TYR A 71 2.25 -12.54 17.08
CA TYR A 71 2.66 -11.71 15.94
C TYR A 71 3.20 -10.35 16.34
N ALA A 72 2.52 -9.56 17.19
CA ALA A 72 2.96 -8.19 17.53
C ALA A 72 4.40 -8.12 18.08
N ARG A 73 4.78 -9.06 18.97
CA ARG A 73 6.15 -9.14 19.53
C ARG A 73 7.20 -9.70 18.54
N LYS A 74 6.75 -10.31 17.43
CA LYS A 74 7.58 -10.87 16.36
C LYS A 74 7.58 -10.01 15.09
N ASP A 75 7.08 -8.78 15.17
CA ASP A 75 7.10 -7.84 14.05
C ASP A 75 8.55 -7.58 13.63
N VAL A 76 8.85 -7.84 12.35
CA VAL A 76 10.19 -7.68 11.77
C VAL A 76 10.72 -6.25 11.86
N ASN A 77 9.84 -5.25 11.97
CA ASN A 77 10.25 -3.85 12.15
C ASN A 77 10.83 -3.59 13.54
N MET A 78 10.57 -4.47 14.51
CA MET A 78 11.21 -4.44 15.82
C MET A 78 12.70 -4.77 15.72
N ASP A 79 13.17 -5.40 14.64
CA ASP A 79 14.59 -5.72 14.45
C ASP A 79 15.48 -4.49 14.40
N ALA A 80 14.93 -3.34 13.99
CA ALA A 80 15.62 -2.05 14.04
C ALA A 80 15.76 -1.48 15.47
N LEU A 81 15.08 -2.05 16.46
CA LEU A 81 15.01 -1.56 17.83
C LEU A 81 15.89 -2.37 18.78
N THR A 82 16.46 -1.69 19.77
CA THR A 82 17.15 -2.29 20.90
C THR A 82 16.19 -3.05 21.81
N PRO A 83 16.66 -4.03 22.62
CA PRO A 83 15.80 -4.75 23.56
C PRO A 83 15.04 -3.85 24.53
N ALA A 84 15.66 -2.75 24.98
CA ALA A 84 15.01 -1.78 25.86
C ALA A 84 13.87 -1.02 25.13
N GLU A 85 14.13 -0.51 23.92
CA GLU A 85 13.09 0.14 23.10
C GLU A 85 11.92 -0.80 22.80
N ARG A 86 12.18 -2.09 22.57
CA ARG A 86 11.12 -3.10 22.36
C ARG A 86 10.28 -3.30 23.62
N GLU A 87 10.90 -3.44 24.79
CA GLU A 87 10.15 -3.65 26.03
C GLU A 87 9.30 -2.43 26.37
N GLU A 88 9.84 -1.22 26.20
CA GLU A 88 9.11 0.03 26.38
C GLU A 88 7.85 0.12 25.51
N MET A 89 7.86 -0.38 24.27
CA MET A 89 6.66 -0.36 23.40
C MET A 89 5.48 -1.18 23.93
N PHE A 90 5.74 -2.16 24.80
CA PHE A 90 4.72 -3.03 25.38
C PHE A 90 4.40 -2.70 26.85
N GLU A 91 5.03 -1.68 27.42
CA GLU A 91 4.61 -1.12 28.71
C GLU A 91 3.26 -0.42 28.57
N LEU A 92 2.35 -0.64 29.52
CA LEU A 92 0.97 -0.13 29.45
C LEU A 92 0.91 1.40 29.24
N GLU A 93 1.83 2.15 29.84
CA GLU A 93 1.89 3.61 29.76
C GLU A 93 2.41 4.14 28.41
N ARG A 94 3.09 3.27 27.64
CA ARG A 94 3.74 3.58 26.36
C ARG A 94 3.13 2.85 25.17
N LEU A 95 2.14 1.99 25.44
CA LEU A 95 1.44 1.21 24.44
C LEU A 95 1.00 2.10 23.27
N THR A 96 1.44 1.73 22.07
CA THR A 96 1.14 2.43 20.83
C THR A 96 0.97 1.43 19.70
N PHE A 97 0.10 1.76 18.76
CA PHE A 97 -0.10 0.99 17.54
C PHE A 97 -0.49 1.93 16.40
N MET A 98 -0.40 1.41 15.19
CA MET A 98 -0.84 2.09 13.97
C MET A 98 -1.50 1.09 13.03
N TYR A 99 -2.40 1.59 12.19
CA TYR A 99 -3.00 0.77 11.14
C TYR A 99 -2.17 0.85 9.86
N LEU A 100 -1.84 -0.30 9.28
CA LEU A 100 -1.10 -0.39 8.01
C LEU A 100 -1.94 -1.13 6.95
N PRO A 101 -2.90 -0.44 6.28
CA PRO A 101 -3.67 -1.05 5.20
C PRO A 101 -2.78 -1.29 3.96
N ARG A 102 -2.70 -2.54 3.47
CA ARG A 102 -1.84 -2.91 2.33
C ARG A 102 -2.58 -3.67 1.25
N ILE A 103 -2.27 -3.35 -0.01
CA ILE A 103 -2.64 -4.15 -1.21
C ILE A 103 -1.37 -4.49 -2.00
N CYS A 104 -1.50 -5.02 -3.22
CA CYS A 104 -0.36 -5.16 -4.11
C CYS A 104 0.20 -3.78 -4.45
N ASN A 105 1.53 -3.62 -4.44
CA ASN A 105 2.17 -2.34 -4.72
C ASN A 105 2.31 -2.01 -6.21
N HIS A 106 1.87 -2.91 -7.11
CA HIS A 106 2.00 -2.78 -8.57
C HIS A 106 3.37 -2.21 -9.00
N CYS A 107 4.41 -2.74 -8.38
CA CYS A 107 5.83 -2.39 -8.46
C CYS A 107 6.34 -2.05 -9.87
N LEU A 108 7.35 -1.17 -9.98
CA LEU A 108 8.08 -0.95 -11.23
C LEU A 108 9.07 -2.09 -11.51
N ASN A 109 9.68 -2.67 -10.46
CA ASN A 109 10.51 -3.87 -10.52
C ASN A 109 9.86 -5.08 -9.81
N PRO A 110 8.76 -5.65 -10.34
CA PRO A 110 8.00 -6.69 -9.66
C PRO A 110 8.73 -8.03 -9.61
N THR A 111 9.18 -8.45 -8.43
CA THR A 111 9.78 -9.78 -8.20
C THR A 111 8.84 -10.93 -8.54
N CYS A 112 7.52 -10.73 -8.41
CA CYS A 112 6.52 -11.71 -8.81
C CYS A 112 6.48 -11.97 -10.33
N VAL A 113 6.81 -10.97 -11.16
CA VAL A 113 6.97 -11.15 -12.61
C VAL A 113 8.29 -11.88 -12.88
N ALA A 114 9.39 -11.41 -12.30
CA ALA A 114 10.72 -11.99 -12.51
C ALA A 114 10.84 -13.47 -12.09
N SER A 115 10.04 -13.91 -11.12
CA SER A 115 10.08 -15.27 -10.57
C SER A 115 9.17 -16.27 -11.25
N CYS A 116 8.22 -15.83 -12.09
CA CYS A 116 7.21 -16.72 -12.67
C CYS A 116 7.80 -17.55 -13.84
N PRO A 117 7.98 -18.88 -13.71
CA PRO A 117 8.64 -19.66 -14.76
C PRO A 117 7.86 -19.70 -16.07
N SER A 118 6.54 -19.55 -16.01
CA SER A 118 5.67 -19.59 -17.20
C SER A 118 5.45 -18.22 -17.84
N GLY A 119 6.02 -17.13 -17.29
CA GLY A 119 5.77 -15.78 -17.78
C GLY A 119 4.29 -15.36 -17.72
N ALA A 120 3.52 -15.90 -16.76
CA ALA A 120 2.09 -15.62 -16.65
C ALA A 120 1.79 -14.27 -15.96
N LEU A 121 2.74 -13.73 -15.20
CA LEU A 121 2.65 -12.39 -14.63
C LEU A 121 3.30 -11.38 -15.58
N TYR A 122 2.68 -10.21 -15.70
CA TYR A 122 3.14 -9.12 -16.56
C TYR A 122 2.70 -7.78 -15.97
N LYS A 123 3.42 -6.70 -16.32
CA LYS A 123 3.02 -5.31 -16.04
C LYS A 123 2.43 -4.73 -17.31
N ARG A 124 1.21 -4.21 -17.24
CA ARG A 124 0.56 -3.49 -18.35
C ARG A 124 1.33 -2.22 -18.69
N GLY A 125 1.45 -1.91 -19.97
CA GLY A 125 2.27 -0.77 -20.45
C GLY A 125 1.54 0.56 -20.31
N GLU A 126 0.22 0.54 -20.45
CA GLU A 126 -0.66 1.69 -20.49
C GLU A 126 -0.95 2.29 -19.10
N ASP A 127 -0.95 1.48 -18.04
CA ASP A 127 -1.34 1.91 -16.68
C ASP A 127 -0.44 1.34 -15.57
N GLY A 128 0.55 0.51 -15.92
CA GLY A 128 1.47 -0.08 -14.96
C GLY A 128 0.85 -1.14 -14.04
N ILE A 129 -0.38 -1.59 -14.27
CA ILE A 129 -1.01 -2.61 -13.42
C ILE A 129 -0.35 -3.97 -13.66
N VAL A 130 0.29 -4.52 -12.62
CA VAL A 130 0.78 -5.91 -12.62
C VAL A 130 -0.39 -6.90 -12.50
N LEU A 131 -0.57 -7.76 -13.50
CA LEU A 131 -1.61 -8.79 -13.57
C LEU A 131 -1.02 -10.21 -13.64
N LEU A 132 -1.88 -11.20 -13.40
CA LEU A 132 -1.58 -12.62 -13.55
C LEU A 132 -2.58 -13.21 -14.53
N ASN A 133 -2.10 -13.65 -15.69
CA ASN A 133 -2.91 -14.27 -16.72
C ASN A 133 -3.36 -15.67 -16.26
N GLN A 134 -4.65 -15.82 -15.97
CA GLN A 134 -5.24 -17.07 -15.48
C GLN A 134 -5.15 -18.21 -16.50
N GLU A 135 -5.10 -17.95 -17.80
CA GLU A 135 -4.99 -18.99 -18.84
C GLU A 135 -3.55 -19.51 -18.99
N ARG A 136 -2.56 -18.61 -18.84
CA ARG A 136 -1.13 -18.95 -18.90
C ARG A 136 -0.58 -19.48 -17.57
N CYS A 137 -1.24 -19.19 -16.45
CA CYS A 137 -0.79 -19.69 -15.16
C CYS A 137 -0.76 -21.22 -15.14
N ARG A 138 0.37 -21.78 -14.70
CA ARG A 138 0.58 -23.22 -14.52
C ARG A 138 0.68 -23.63 -13.06
N GLY A 139 0.35 -22.74 -12.13
CA GLY A 139 0.33 -23.07 -10.70
C GLY A 139 1.70 -23.37 -10.11
N TRP A 140 2.79 -22.79 -10.65
CA TRP A 140 4.16 -23.02 -10.14
C TRP A 140 4.44 -22.42 -8.76
N ARG A 141 3.58 -21.51 -8.28
CA ARG A 141 3.58 -20.93 -6.91
C ARG A 141 4.85 -20.16 -6.50
N MET A 142 5.87 -20.05 -7.37
CA MET A 142 7.11 -19.31 -7.08
C MET A 142 6.89 -17.81 -6.85
N CYS A 143 5.89 -17.23 -7.52
CA CYS A 143 5.53 -15.82 -7.39
C CYS A 143 5.04 -15.44 -5.97
N ILE A 144 4.52 -16.40 -5.21
CA ILE A 144 4.04 -16.20 -3.84
C ILE A 144 5.23 -15.93 -2.90
N THR A 145 6.23 -16.80 -2.94
CA THR A 145 7.49 -16.61 -2.19
C THR A 145 8.19 -15.33 -2.63
N ALA A 146 8.25 -15.08 -3.94
CA ALA A 146 8.99 -13.95 -4.52
C ALA A 146 8.44 -12.59 -4.12
N CYS A 147 7.12 -12.46 -3.98
CA CYS A 147 6.52 -11.21 -3.54
C CYS A 147 6.92 -10.97 -2.07
N PRO A 148 7.77 -9.97 -1.77
CA PRO A 148 8.20 -9.76 -0.40
C PRO A 148 7.05 -9.27 0.47
N TYR A 149 6.06 -8.60 -0.13
CA TYR A 149 4.82 -8.16 0.52
C TYR A 149 3.76 -9.26 0.72
N LYS A 150 3.99 -10.47 0.16
CA LYS A 150 3.05 -11.61 0.19
C LYS A 150 1.64 -11.27 -0.33
N LYS A 151 1.57 -10.51 -1.43
CA LYS A 151 0.31 -10.05 -2.08
C LYS A 151 -0.09 -10.85 -3.32
N THR A 152 0.47 -12.04 -3.46
CA THR A 152 0.00 -13.08 -4.39
C THR A 152 -0.42 -14.28 -3.55
N TYR A 153 -1.62 -14.78 -3.77
CA TYR A 153 -2.23 -15.85 -2.99
C TYR A 153 -2.46 -17.06 -3.90
N TYR A 154 -2.36 -18.26 -3.35
CA TYR A 154 -2.68 -19.48 -4.08
C TYR A 154 -4.16 -19.79 -3.95
N ASN A 155 -4.88 -19.88 -5.07
CA ASN A 155 -6.21 -20.45 -5.08
C ASN A 155 -6.08 -21.98 -5.11
N TRP A 156 -6.29 -22.58 -3.94
CA TRP A 156 -6.18 -24.03 -3.74
C TRP A 156 -7.27 -24.83 -4.45
N SER A 157 -8.38 -24.20 -4.84
CA SER A 157 -9.45 -24.82 -5.62
C SER A 157 -9.12 -24.86 -7.12
N THR A 158 -8.65 -23.76 -7.69
CA THR A 158 -8.35 -23.68 -9.15
C THR A 158 -6.93 -24.15 -9.51
N GLY A 159 -6.06 -24.28 -8.51
CA GLY A 159 -4.66 -24.64 -8.70
C GLY A 159 -3.79 -23.50 -9.26
N LYS A 160 -4.31 -22.27 -9.28
CA LYS A 160 -3.65 -21.08 -9.85
C LYS A 160 -3.47 -20.01 -8.80
N SER A 161 -2.52 -19.11 -9.03
CA SER A 161 -2.33 -17.96 -8.14
C SER A 161 -3.21 -16.79 -8.57
N GLU A 162 -3.60 -15.97 -7.59
CA GLU A 162 -4.39 -14.76 -7.77
C GLU A 162 -3.79 -13.61 -6.96
N LYS A 163 -4.08 -12.38 -7.37
CA LYS A 163 -3.58 -11.17 -6.70
C LYS A 163 -4.53 -10.01 -6.94
N CYS A 164 -4.30 -8.91 -6.20
CA CYS A 164 -4.97 -7.65 -6.46
C CYS A 164 -4.80 -7.23 -7.93
N LEU A 165 -5.91 -6.87 -8.56
CA LEU A 165 -6.02 -6.48 -9.97
C LEU A 165 -6.00 -4.95 -10.14
N LEU A 166 -5.76 -4.20 -9.05
CA LEU A 166 -6.03 -2.77 -8.88
C LEU A 166 -7.42 -2.32 -9.36
N CYS A 167 -8.39 -3.25 -9.39
CA CYS A 167 -9.68 -3.02 -10.03
C CYS A 167 -9.56 -2.45 -11.46
N TYR A 168 -8.65 -2.99 -12.29
CA TYR A 168 -8.46 -2.53 -13.66
C TYR A 168 -9.77 -2.33 -14.46
N PRO A 169 -10.84 -3.16 -14.34
CA PRO A 169 -12.07 -2.91 -15.07
C PRO A 169 -12.77 -1.59 -14.68
N ARG A 170 -12.57 -1.14 -13.43
CA ARG A 170 -13.07 0.16 -12.95
C ARG A 170 -12.16 1.30 -13.41
N LEU A 171 -10.84 1.12 -13.27
CA LEU A 171 -9.86 2.11 -13.70
C LEU A 171 -9.97 2.41 -15.20
N GLU A 172 -10.22 1.39 -16.01
CA GLU A 172 -10.42 1.54 -17.44
C GLU A 172 -11.60 2.46 -17.81
N ALA A 173 -12.55 2.61 -16.90
CA ALA A 173 -13.71 3.49 -17.04
C ALA A 173 -13.55 4.81 -16.24
N GLY A 174 -12.35 5.15 -15.76
CA GLY A 174 -12.11 6.33 -14.93
C GLY A 174 -12.68 6.21 -13.51
N ILE A 175 -13.03 5.01 -13.06
CA ILE A 175 -13.66 4.78 -11.76
C ILE A 175 -12.60 4.29 -10.75
N PRO A 176 -12.54 4.87 -9.53
CA PRO A 176 -11.56 4.47 -8.53
C PRO A 176 -11.71 3.00 -8.10
N PRO A 177 -10.61 2.34 -7.69
CA PRO A 177 -10.65 0.98 -7.17
C PRO A 177 -11.59 0.88 -5.97
N ALA A 178 -12.24 -0.27 -5.77
CA ALA A 178 -13.26 -0.42 -4.74
C ALA A 178 -12.75 -0.01 -3.35
N CYS A 179 -11.58 -0.52 -2.92
CA CYS A 179 -10.99 -0.17 -1.62
C CYS A 179 -10.58 1.29 -1.47
N PHE A 180 -10.39 2.03 -2.58
CA PHE A 180 -10.14 3.48 -2.58
C PHE A 180 -11.46 4.23 -2.43
N HIS A 181 -12.44 3.87 -3.26
CA HIS A 181 -13.76 4.50 -3.29
C HIS A 181 -14.51 4.34 -1.97
N THR A 182 -14.46 3.16 -1.35
CA THR A 182 -15.16 2.84 -0.09
C THR A 182 -14.35 3.17 1.15
N CYS A 183 -13.22 3.86 1.02
CA CYS A 183 -12.37 4.21 2.16
C CYS A 183 -13.08 5.25 3.04
N VAL A 184 -13.66 4.78 4.15
CA VAL A 184 -14.41 5.60 5.12
C VAL A 184 -13.54 6.71 5.71
N GLY A 185 -12.29 6.40 6.07
CA GLY A 185 -11.34 7.40 6.58
C GLY A 185 -10.81 8.38 5.53
N ARG A 186 -11.18 8.22 4.24
CA ARG A 186 -10.76 9.08 3.12
C ARG A 186 -9.24 9.26 2.96
N ILE A 187 -8.45 8.30 3.46
CA ILE A 187 -6.97 8.35 3.45
C ILE A 187 -6.33 7.93 2.12
N ARG A 188 -7.12 7.52 1.13
CA ARG A 188 -6.63 6.97 -0.14
C ARG A 188 -6.77 7.98 -1.28
N TYR A 189 -5.67 8.14 -2.01
CA TYR A 189 -5.51 9.02 -3.18
C TYR A 189 -4.95 8.21 -4.35
N LEU A 190 -5.39 8.51 -5.56
CA LEU A 190 -4.93 7.86 -6.79
C LEU A 190 -4.69 8.93 -7.85
N GLY A 191 -3.55 8.84 -8.53
CA GLY A 191 -3.15 9.78 -9.57
C GLY A 191 -2.02 9.19 -10.41
N VAL A 192 -1.86 9.71 -11.61
CA VAL A 192 -0.83 9.28 -12.55
C VAL A 192 0.55 9.70 -12.05
N MET A 193 1.54 8.84 -12.26
CA MET A 193 2.96 9.11 -12.01
C MET A 193 3.73 8.71 -13.27
N LEU A 194 4.30 9.68 -13.98
CA LEU A 194 5.18 9.40 -15.12
C LEU A 194 6.52 8.88 -14.58
N TYR A 195 7.09 7.85 -15.18
CA TYR A 195 8.36 7.29 -14.76
C TYR A 195 9.23 6.90 -15.96
N ASP A 196 10.55 6.96 -15.76
CA ASP A 196 11.53 6.52 -16.73
C ASP A 196 11.80 5.01 -16.56
N ALA A 197 11.28 4.20 -17.50
CA ALA A 197 11.38 2.75 -17.43
C ALA A 197 12.83 2.24 -17.60
N ASP A 198 13.68 2.96 -18.33
CA ASP A 198 15.05 2.56 -18.60
C ASP A 198 15.92 2.65 -17.32
N LYS A 199 15.53 3.50 -16.38
CA LYS A 199 16.21 3.66 -15.08
C LYS A 199 15.82 2.61 -14.03
N ILE A 200 14.83 1.73 -14.29
CA ILE A 200 14.33 0.77 -13.29
C ILE A 200 15.47 -0.13 -12.75
N GLN A 201 16.31 -0.66 -13.63
CA GLN A 201 17.40 -1.57 -13.21
C GLN A 201 18.45 -0.83 -12.39
N GLU A 202 18.89 0.34 -12.84
CA GLU A 202 19.88 1.16 -12.12
C GLU A 202 19.36 1.53 -10.74
N THR A 203 18.12 2.03 -10.67
CA THR A 203 17.47 2.43 -9.41
C THR A 203 17.28 1.25 -8.46
N ALA A 204 16.85 0.08 -8.94
CA ALA A 204 16.66 -1.08 -8.07
C ALA A 204 17.98 -1.71 -7.59
N SER A 205 19.07 -1.50 -8.31
CA SER A 205 20.39 -2.11 -8.01
C SER A 205 21.36 -1.17 -7.27
N CYS A 206 20.97 0.08 -6.99
CA CYS A 206 21.81 1.06 -6.30
C CYS A 206 22.11 0.69 -4.83
N ASP A 207 23.00 1.45 -4.19
CA ASP A 207 23.22 1.35 -2.75
C ASP A 207 21.92 1.60 -1.97
N GLU A 208 21.73 0.85 -0.88
CA GLU A 208 20.50 0.94 -0.07
C GLU A 208 20.27 2.35 0.50
N ARG A 209 21.35 3.08 0.82
CA ARG A 209 21.28 4.46 1.34
C ARG A 209 20.74 5.45 0.31
N GLU A 210 20.92 5.17 -0.98
CA GLU A 210 20.42 5.99 -2.08
C GLU A 210 19.04 5.55 -2.57
N LEU A 211 18.60 4.34 -2.17
CA LEU A 211 17.47 3.65 -2.80
C LEU A 211 16.16 4.41 -2.70
N VAL A 212 15.87 5.02 -1.54
CA VAL A 212 14.66 5.82 -1.38
C VAL A 212 14.72 7.04 -2.30
N GLN A 213 15.85 7.74 -2.33
CA GLN A 213 15.99 8.94 -3.14
C GLN A 213 15.90 8.62 -4.63
N ARG A 214 16.66 7.63 -5.13
CA ARG A 214 16.60 7.21 -6.53
C ARG A 214 15.24 6.66 -6.93
N HIS A 215 14.54 5.98 -6.02
CA HIS A 215 13.17 5.55 -6.26
C HIS A 215 12.22 6.73 -6.42
N LEU A 216 12.36 7.81 -5.63
CA LEU A 216 11.58 9.01 -5.84
C LEU A 216 11.98 9.75 -7.12
N ASP A 217 13.25 9.71 -7.51
CA ASP A 217 13.78 10.42 -8.69
C ASP A 217 13.50 9.73 -10.02
N ILE A 218 13.07 8.46 -10.01
CA ILE A 218 12.61 7.78 -11.23
C ILE A 218 11.31 8.40 -11.77
N TYR A 219 10.53 9.05 -10.91
CA TYR A 219 9.29 9.71 -11.28
C TYR A 219 9.58 11.12 -11.82
N LEU A 220 9.01 11.37 -13.00
CA LEU A 220 9.28 12.55 -13.80
C LEU A 220 8.34 13.71 -13.44
N ASP A 221 8.80 14.92 -13.70
CA ASP A 221 7.99 16.13 -13.56
C ASP A 221 7.00 16.25 -14.73
N PRO A 222 5.67 16.16 -14.49
CA PRO A 222 4.67 16.25 -15.55
C PRO A 222 4.50 17.67 -16.10
N PHE A 223 5.16 18.68 -15.51
CA PHE A 223 5.17 20.06 -15.98
C PHE A 223 6.39 20.40 -16.84
N ASP A 224 7.41 19.54 -16.88
CA ASP A 224 8.61 19.75 -17.70
C ASP A 224 8.25 19.58 -19.19
N PRO A 225 8.45 20.62 -20.04
CA PRO A 225 8.19 20.55 -21.47
C PRO A 225 8.92 19.40 -22.18
N GLU A 226 10.11 19.02 -21.73
CA GLU A 226 10.87 17.91 -22.31
C GLU A 226 10.26 16.56 -21.93
N VAL A 227 9.82 16.39 -20.68
CA VAL A 227 9.08 15.19 -20.23
C VAL A 227 7.78 15.06 -21.02
N ILE A 228 7.03 16.14 -21.19
CA ILE A 228 5.78 16.15 -21.97
C ILE A 228 6.05 15.73 -23.43
N ARG A 229 7.10 16.28 -24.04
CA ARG A 229 7.50 15.94 -25.42
C ARG A 229 7.87 14.46 -25.54
N GLN A 230 8.66 13.93 -24.62
CA GLN A 230 9.07 12.53 -24.61
C GLN A 230 7.89 11.59 -24.33
N ALA A 231 7.03 11.93 -23.38
CA ALA A 231 5.84 11.13 -23.06
C ALA A 231 4.91 10.98 -24.27
N ARG A 232 4.66 12.07 -25.01
CA ARG A 232 3.93 12.00 -26.29
C ARG A 232 4.63 11.11 -27.31
N ALA A 233 5.95 11.21 -27.43
CA ALA A 233 6.72 10.34 -28.32
C ALA A 233 6.65 8.85 -27.92
N CYS A 234 6.48 8.56 -26.63
CA CYS A 234 6.24 7.22 -26.09
C CYS A 234 4.77 6.76 -26.18
N GLY A 235 3.88 7.54 -26.81
CA GLY A 235 2.47 7.19 -26.98
C GLY A 235 1.59 7.46 -25.76
N ILE A 236 2.03 8.29 -24.80
CA ILE A 236 1.18 8.71 -23.69
C ILE A 236 0.17 9.75 -24.17
N ALA A 237 -1.12 9.46 -24.01
CA ALA A 237 -2.21 10.35 -24.40
C ALA A 237 -2.19 11.68 -23.62
N ASP A 238 -2.65 12.76 -24.27
CA ASP A 238 -2.76 14.09 -23.64
C ASP A 238 -3.67 14.07 -22.39
N SER A 239 -4.72 13.24 -22.38
CA SER A 239 -5.59 13.04 -21.22
C SER A 239 -4.83 12.50 -20.00
N THR A 240 -3.85 11.62 -20.22
CA THR A 240 -2.98 11.04 -19.20
C THR A 240 -1.95 12.05 -18.70
N LEU A 241 -1.44 12.91 -19.58
CA LEU A 241 -0.57 14.03 -19.20
C LEU A 241 -1.31 15.05 -18.34
N ASP A 242 -2.53 15.43 -18.72
CA ASP A 242 -3.40 16.31 -17.94
C ASP A 242 -3.71 15.70 -16.56
N ALA A 243 -3.96 14.39 -16.50
CA ALA A 243 -4.17 13.68 -15.24
C ALA A 243 -2.89 13.62 -14.38
N ALA A 244 -1.71 13.50 -14.99
CA ALA A 244 -0.42 13.53 -14.29
C ALA A 244 -0.15 14.91 -13.67
N GLN A 245 -0.44 15.99 -14.38
CA GLN A 245 -0.31 17.36 -13.87
C GLN A 245 -1.29 17.67 -12.72
N LYS A 246 -2.44 16.99 -12.69
CA LYS A 246 -3.43 17.10 -11.61
C LYS A 246 -3.27 16.03 -10.53
N SER A 247 -2.24 15.19 -10.62
CA SER A 247 -2.10 13.99 -9.79
C SER A 247 -1.92 14.34 -8.30
N PRO A 248 -2.84 13.92 -7.42
CA PRO A 248 -2.65 14.11 -5.98
C PRO A 248 -1.44 13.32 -5.49
N VAL A 249 -1.17 12.15 -6.08
CA VAL A 249 -0.04 11.30 -5.70
C VAL A 249 1.29 11.99 -6.02
N TRP A 250 1.40 12.66 -7.18
CA TRP A 250 2.59 13.44 -7.50
C TRP A 250 2.83 14.56 -6.50
N LYS A 251 1.76 15.24 -6.04
CA LYS A 251 1.88 16.24 -4.97
C LYS A 251 2.42 15.64 -3.68
N PHE A 252 1.81 14.56 -3.18
CA PHE A 252 2.25 13.88 -1.94
C PHE A 252 3.70 13.40 -1.99
N VAL A 253 4.12 12.84 -3.13
CA VAL A 253 5.41 12.16 -3.28
C VAL A 253 6.53 13.12 -3.70
N LYS A 254 6.30 13.98 -4.71
CA LYS A 254 7.33 14.84 -5.31
C LYS A 254 7.26 16.28 -4.84
N GLN A 255 6.07 16.90 -4.85
CA GLN A 255 5.94 18.32 -4.52
C GLN A 255 6.12 18.59 -3.02
N TRP A 256 5.44 17.80 -2.18
CA TRP A 256 5.42 17.98 -0.72
C TRP A 256 6.43 17.07 -0.03
N GLY A 257 6.79 15.96 -0.67
CA GLY A 257 7.71 14.97 -0.12
C GLY A 257 7.29 14.48 1.26
N ILE A 258 6.00 14.20 1.44
CA ILE A 258 5.42 13.68 2.69
C ILE A 258 4.95 12.22 2.57
N ALA A 259 4.97 11.65 1.38
CA ALA A 259 4.64 10.24 1.17
C ALA A 259 5.88 9.43 0.78
N LEU A 260 6.07 8.31 1.47
CA LEU A 260 7.24 7.43 1.36
C LEU A 260 6.84 6.01 0.91
N PRO A 261 7.71 5.29 0.17
CA PRO A 261 7.43 3.92 -0.25
C PRO A 261 7.46 2.95 0.93
N LEU A 262 6.68 1.86 0.86
CA LEU A 262 6.72 0.80 1.87
C LEU A 262 7.84 -0.22 1.56
N HIS A 263 8.73 -0.44 2.52
CA HIS A 263 9.88 -1.35 2.42
C HIS A 263 10.67 -1.18 1.10
N PRO A 264 11.27 0.00 0.86
CA PRO A 264 12.03 0.26 -0.36
C PRO A 264 13.21 -0.72 -0.53
N GLU A 265 13.83 -1.19 0.56
CA GLU A 265 14.92 -2.17 0.61
C GLU A 265 14.60 -3.51 -0.06
N PHE A 266 13.31 -3.81 -0.29
CA PHE A 266 12.90 -4.94 -1.11
C PHE A 266 13.22 -4.78 -2.60
N ARG A 267 13.67 -3.58 -3.03
CA ARG A 267 14.14 -3.27 -4.38
C ARG A 267 13.11 -3.51 -5.48
N THR A 268 11.84 -3.56 -5.10
CA THR A 268 10.74 -3.74 -6.04
C THR A 268 10.25 -2.42 -6.65
N LEU A 269 10.67 -1.27 -6.10
CA LEU A 269 10.18 0.06 -6.48
C LEU A 269 8.63 0.12 -6.41
N PRO A 270 8.04 0.04 -5.20
CA PRO A 270 6.60 -0.02 -5.01
C PRO A 270 5.89 1.28 -5.39
N ASN A 271 4.78 1.22 -6.13
CA ASN A 271 3.97 2.39 -6.52
C ASN A 271 2.87 2.75 -5.52
N LEU A 272 2.96 2.23 -4.29
CA LEU A 272 2.08 2.60 -3.18
C LEU A 272 2.92 3.30 -2.12
N PHE A 273 2.52 4.53 -1.82
CA PHE A 273 3.20 5.41 -0.88
C PHE A 273 2.32 5.67 0.33
N TYR A 274 2.97 5.93 1.46
CA TYR A 274 2.36 6.12 2.75
C TYR A 274 2.85 7.43 3.35
N VAL A 275 1.91 8.21 3.87
CA VAL A 275 2.23 9.32 4.77
C VAL A 275 2.40 8.70 6.16
N PRO A 276 3.61 8.73 6.77
CA PRO A 276 3.85 8.20 8.11
C PRO A 276 2.90 8.85 9.13
N PRO A 277 2.34 8.09 10.10
CA PRO A 277 1.38 8.66 11.02
C PRO A 277 2.06 9.57 12.06
N LEU A 278 1.50 10.76 12.27
CA LEU A 278 1.74 11.53 13.49
C LEU A 278 1.10 10.81 14.69
N LEU A 279 1.93 10.35 15.62
CA LEU A 279 1.50 9.64 16.83
C LEU A 279 1.61 10.53 18.08
N PRO A 280 0.87 10.19 19.16
CA PRO A 280 0.96 10.91 20.43
C PRO A 280 2.40 10.95 20.95
N THR A 281 2.75 12.07 21.57
CA THR A 281 4.07 12.32 22.14
C THR A 281 4.07 11.92 23.61
N MET A 282 5.19 11.42 24.11
CA MET A 282 5.42 11.11 25.51
C MET A 282 5.23 12.37 26.37
N GLY A 283 4.64 12.21 27.56
CA GLY A 283 5.07 13.00 28.71
C GLY A 283 6.44 12.46 29.11
N ARG A 284 7.47 13.30 29.25
CA ARG A 284 8.78 12.82 29.69
C ARG A 284 8.63 12.38 31.15
N VAL A 285 8.98 11.13 31.47
CA VAL A 285 9.20 10.72 32.86
C VAL A 285 10.64 11.09 33.19
N LYS A 286 10.81 12.22 33.87
CA LYS A 286 12.10 12.60 34.46
C LYS A 286 11.88 12.58 35.97
N ASP A 287 12.67 11.80 36.70
CA ASP A 287 12.58 11.66 38.16
C ASP A 287 11.18 11.25 38.68
N ASP A 288 10.53 10.26 38.04
CA ASP A 288 9.16 9.78 38.36
C ASP A 288 8.04 10.86 38.28
N ILE A 289 8.31 12.01 37.66
CA ILE A 289 7.32 13.06 37.40
C ILE A 289 6.96 13.04 35.91
N TYR A 290 5.67 12.89 35.63
CA TYR A 290 5.11 12.96 34.27
C TYR A 290 5.11 14.42 33.79
N ASP A 291 6.14 14.83 33.05
CA ASP A 291 6.26 16.18 32.49
C ASP A 291 5.55 16.25 31.13
N THR A 292 4.37 16.89 31.13
CA THR A 292 3.60 17.23 29.92
C THR A 292 3.95 18.61 29.37
N THR A 293 4.89 19.34 29.98
CA THR A 293 5.25 20.70 29.62
C THR A 293 6.33 20.70 28.52
N THR A 294 5.92 20.39 27.30
CA THR A 294 6.74 20.76 26.14
C THR A 294 6.73 22.28 26.00
N LYS A 295 7.89 22.92 26.18
CA LYS A 295 8.05 24.38 26.04
C LYS A 295 7.80 24.90 24.62
N SER A 296 7.68 24.01 23.65
CA SER A 296 7.26 24.29 22.28
C SER A 296 6.48 23.10 21.72
N PHE A 297 5.54 23.35 20.82
CA PHE A 297 4.77 22.30 20.13
C PHE A 297 5.68 21.31 19.35
N TRP A 298 6.91 21.75 19.07
CA TRP A 298 7.98 21.03 18.37
C TRP A 298 8.66 19.92 19.18
N GLY A 299 8.68 20.02 20.52
CA GLY A 299 9.42 19.09 21.39
C GLY A 299 8.90 17.65 21.42
N GLY A 300 7.90 17.32 20.59
CA GLY A 300 7.16 16.07 20.62
C GLY A 300 7.61 15.00 19.61
N ILE A 301 8.23 15.38 18.48
CA ILE A 301 8.57 14.39 17.42
C ILE A 301 9.65 13.42 17.90
N GLU A 302 10.68 13.94 18.57
CA GLU A 302 11.75 13.13 19.20
C GLU A 302 11.22 12.28 20.37
N GLY A 303 10.13 12.72 20.99
CA GLY A 303 9.46 12.02 22.09
C GLY A 303 8.24 11.22 21.63
N SER A 304 8.12 10.84 20.36
CA SER A 304 6.98 10.04 19.91
C SER A 304 6.91 8.70 20.65
N ARG A 305 5.69 8.23 20.97
CA ARG A 305 5.50 6.90 21.57
C ARG A 305 6.02 5.77 20.70
N LEU A 306 6.01 5.95 19.38
CA LEU A 306 6.58 4.99 18.44
C LEU A 306 8.02 5.39 18.12
N PRO A 307 9.01 4.50 18.35
CA PRO A 307 10.39 4.81 18.03
C PRO A 307 10.57 5.18 16.54
N MET A 308 11.29 6.26 16.27
CA MET A 308 11.52 6.74 14.89
C MET A 308 12.15 5.66 14.00
N LYS A 309 13.03 4.82 14.58
CA LYS A 309 13.66 3.68 13.88
C LYS A 309 12.65 2.67 13.36
N TYR A 310 11.51 2.47 14.05
CA TYR A 310 10.45 1.59 13.61
C TYR A 310 9.78 2.13 12.34
N LEU A 311 9.41 3.41 12.32
CA LEU A 311 8.86 4.06 11.13
C LEU A 311 9.88 4.09 9.98
N ALA A 312 11.16 4.32 10.29
CA ALA A 312 12.22 4.33 9.29
C ALA A 312 12.45 2.94 8.66
N SER A 313 12.36 1.87 9.46
CA SER A 313 12.36 0.48 8.97
C SER A 313 11.23 0.24 7.95
N LEU A 314 10.05 0.79 8.19
CA LEU A 314 8.90 0.64 7.29
C LEU A 314 9.02 1.47 6.01
N PHE A 315 9.45 2.73 6.10
CA PHE A 315 9.20 3.72 5.06
C PHE A 315 10.45 4.29 4.38
N SER A 316 11.63 4.08 4.95
CA SER A 316 12.85 4.76 4.48
C SER A 316 14.11 3.91 4.51
N ALA A 317 13.99 2.57 4.56
CA ALA A 317 15.12 1.66 4.70
C ALA A 317 16.06 2.04 5.87
N GLY A 318 15.47 2.47 6.99
CA GLY A 318 16.19 2.85 8.20
C GLY A 318 16.66 4.32 8.28
N ASP A 319 16.45 5.15 7.25
CA ASP A 319 16.76 6.58 7.29
C ASP A 319 15.76 7.35 8.18
N THR A 320 16.12 7.54 9.44
CA THR A 320 15.28 8.26 10.43
C THR A 320 15.15 9.74 10.11
N ALA A 321 16.17 10.38 9.53
CA ALA A 321 16.15 11.81 9.22
C ALA A 321 15.09 12.12 8.16
N ARG A 322 14.91 11.22 7.19
CA ARG A 322 13.85 11.34 6.18
C ARG A 322 12.45 11.25 6.78
N VAL A 323 12.20 10.30 7.67
CA VAL A 323 10.90 10.19 8.36
C VAL A 323 10.66 11.38 9.27
N GLU A 324 11.68 11.79 10.03
CA GLU A 324 11.60 12.97 10.88
C GLU A 324 11.19 14.21 10.05
N MET A 325 11.84 14.46 8.92
CA MET A 325 11.51 15.58 8.03
C MET A 325 10.04 15.54 7.56
N VAL A 326 9.52 14.35 7.23
CA VAL A 326 8.10 14.19 6.86
C VAL A 326 7.17 14.58 8.01
N LEU A 327 7.46 14.09 9.23
CA LEU A 327 6.67 14.40 10.41
C LEU A 327 6.76 15.90 10.79
N LYS A 328 7.92 16.53 10.58
CA LYS A 328 8.11 17.98 10.74
C LYS A 328 7.22 18.76 9.78
N ARG A 329 7.12 18.34 8.50
CA ARG A 329 6.22 18.94 7.52
C ARG A 329 4.76 18.83 7.93
N GLU A 330 4.31 17.65 8.35
CA GLU A 330 2.94 17.47 8.83
C GLU A 330 2.64 18.33 10.06
N MET A 331 3.57 18.42 11.01
CA MET A 331 3.40 19.26 12.19
C MET A 331 3.36 20.75 11.83
N ALA A 332 4.24 21.19 10.92
CA ALA A 332 4.28 22.57 10.44
C ALA A 332 2.94 22.98 9.80
N VAL A 333 2.33 22.10 9.00
CA VAL A 333 0.97 22.32 8.43
C VAL A 333 -0.07 22.50 9.53
N LYS A 334 -0.03 21.68 10.59
CA LYS A 334 -0.98 21.79 11.72
C LYS A 334 -0.79 23.10 12.51
N ILE A 335 0.46 23.49 12.78
CA ILE A 335 0.79 24.74 13.48
C ILE A 335 0.34 25.94 12.65
N HIS A 336 0.68 25.97 11.36
CA HIS A 336 0.26 27.01 10.44
C HIS A 336 -1.27 27.12 10.41
N ARG A 337 -1.97 25.99 10.29
CA ARG A 337 -3.44 26.00 10.26
C ARG A 337 -4.05 26.54 11.55
N ARG A 338 -3.48 26.20 12.72
CA ARG A 338 -3.94 26.71 14.01
C ARG A 338 -3.77 28.23 14.12
N VAL A 339 -2.64 28.77 13.69
CA VAL A 339 -2.42 30.22 13.62
C VAL A 339 -3.46 30.88 12.72
N VAL A 340 -3.79 30.30 11.57
CA VAL A 340 -4.78 30.85 10.63
C VAL A 340 -6.21 30.77 11.18
N THR A 341 -6.61 29.69 11.85
CA THR A 341 -8.01 29.48 12.27
C THR A 341 -8.33 29.90 13.70
N VAL A 342 -7.39 29.74 14.62
CA VAL A 342 -7.58 30.01 16.06
C VAL A 342 -6.89 31.32 16.44
N GLY A 343 -5.67 31.55 15.95
CA GLY A 343 -4.89 32.76 16.24
C GLY A 343 -4.32 32.82 17.66
N ASP A 344 -4.19 31.67 18.34
CA ASP A 344 -3.71 31.56 19.71
C ASP A 344 -2.21 31.21 19.83
N LEU A 345 -1.54 31.01 18.70
CA LEU A 345 -0.10 30.80 18.62
C LEU A 345 0.59 32.03 17.99
N PRO A 346 1.80 32.38 18.46
CA PRO A 346 2.60 33.44 17.86
C PRO A 346 2.93 33.17 16.38
N GLN A 347 2.87 34.19 15.53
CA GLN A 347 3.15 34.08 14.09
C GLN A 347 4.60 33.67 13.81
N ASP A 348 5.54 34.10 14.64
CA ASP A 348 6.95 33.75 14.59
C ASP A 348 7.18 32.26 14.90
N GLU A 349 6.37 31.64 15.77
CA GLU A 349 6.44 30.20 16.03
C GLU A 349 6.04 29.40 14.78
N ALA A 350 4.96 29.79 14.09
CA ALA A 350 4.57 29.17 12.83
C ALA A 350 5.56 29.44 11.68
N ALA A 351 6.16 30.64 11.62
CA ALA A 351 7.17 30.95 10.62
C ALA A 351 8.43 30.11 10.81
N ALA A 352 8.90 29.96 12.06
CA ALA A 352 10.04 29.10 12.38
C ALA A 352 9.75 27.62 12.06
N ALA A 353 8.55 27.15 12.43
CA ALA A 353 8.06 25.81 12.16
C ALA A 353 8.11 25.45 10.67
N MET A 354 7.61 26.35 9.85
CA MET A 354 7.51 26.21 8.40
C MET A 354 8.89 26.32 7.73
N ALA A 355 9.75 27.21 8.22
CA ALA A 355 11.12 27.36 7.73
C ALA A 355 11.97 26.10 8.01
N GLU A 356 11.86 25.52 9.21
CA GLU A 356 12.57 24.28 9.56
C GLU A 356 12.12 23.09 8.70
N ALA A 357 10.81 22.97 8.44
CA ALA A 357 10.24 21.91 7.62
C ALA A 357 10.43 22.12 6.10
N GLY A 358 10.86 23.32 5.69
CA GLY A 358 10.98 23.72 4.29
C GLY A 358 9.63 23.79 3.56
N VAL A 359 8.57 24.23 4.25
CA VAL A 359 7.20 24.31 3.71
C VAL A 359 6.80 25.78 3.62
N SER A 360 6.24 26.22 2.48
CA SER A 360 5.66 27.58 2.36
C SER A 360 4.21 27.59 2.86
N ALA A 361 3.68 28.77 3.19
CA ALA A 361 2.28 28.91 3.61
C ALA A 361 1.31 28.36 2.55
N GLU A 362 1.58 28.65 1.27
CA GLU A 362 0.80 28.15 0.14
C GLU A 362 0.83 26.62 0.08
N VAL A 363 2.00 26.01 0.25
CA VAL A 363 2.13 24.54 0.28
C VAL A 363 1.40 23.96 1.47
N ALA A 364 1.45 24.58 2.65
CA ALA A 364 0.72 24.09 3.81
C ALA A 364 -0.80 24.17 3.64
N ASP A 365 -1.30 25.26 3.06
CA ASP A 365 -2.71 25.39 2.73
C ASP A 365 -3.15 24.38 1.65
N GLU A 366 -2.31 24.08 0.66
CA GLU A 366 -2.55 23.02 -0.32
C GLU A 366 -2.62 21.64 0.34
N ILE A 367 -1.66 21.31 1.23
CA ILE A 367 -1.65 20.05 1.98
C ILE A 367 -2.93 19.94 2.82
N PHE A 368 -3.29 20.99 3.57
CA PHE A 368 -4.52 21.01 4.37
C PHE A 368 -5.76 20.81 3.50
N ARG A 369 -5.87 21.53 2.39
CA ARG A 369 -7.01 21.45 1.46
C ARG A 369 -7.19 20.04 0.91
N LEU A 370 -6.10 19.38 0.52
CA LEU A 370 -6.17 18.04 -0.08
C LEU A 370 -6.33 16.94 0.99
N THR A 371 -5.74 17.09 2.17
CA THR A 371 -5.81 16.06 3.23
C THR A 371 -7.10 16.12 4.04
N THR A 372 -7.73 17.29 4.15
CA THR A 372 -8.89 17.51 5.03
C THR A 372 -10.20 17.73 4.27
N LEU A 373 -10.16 18.44 3.15
CA LEU A 373 -11.37 18.92 2.45
C LEU A 373 -11.57 18.31 1.05
N ALA A 374 -10.68 17.41 0.61
CA ALA A 374 -10.67 16.95 -0.78
C ALA A 374 -11.95 16.26 -1.25
N LEU A 375 -12.49 16.71 -2.37
CA LEU A 375 -13.55 16.04 -3.11
C LEU A 375 -13.04 14.72 -3.72
N ASN A 376 -13.95 13.84 -4.13
CA ASN A 376 -13.56 12.58 -4.76
C ASN A 376 -12.75 12.79 -6.05
N GLU A 377 -13.07 13.82 -6.83
CA GLU A 377 -12.36 14.19 -8.06
C GLU A 377 -10.92 14.68 -7.80
N GLU A 378 -10.67 15.27 -6.62
CA GLU A 378 -9.33 15.70 -6.21
C GLU A 378 -8.52 14.53 -5.63
N ARG A 379 -9.22 13.55 -5.01
CA ARG A 379 -8.59 12.33 -4.48
C ARG A 379 -8.25 11.31 -5.57
N PHE A 380 -9.06 11.25 -6.61
CA PHE A 380 -8.98 10.22 -7.64
C PHE A 380 -8.92 10.87 -9.02
N VAL A 381 -7.70 11.12 -9.49
CA VAL A 381 -7.46 11.69 -10.81
C VAL A 381 -7.02 10.54 -11.73
N ILE A 382 -8.00 9.97 -12.46
CA ILE A 382 -7.84 8.76 -13.26
C ILE A 382 -8.12 9.13 -14.72
N PRO A 383 -7.14 8.97 -15.63
CA PRO A 383 -7.36 9.23 -17.05
C PRO A 383 -8.24 8.15 -17.69
N ALA A 384 -8.73 8.42 -18.90
CA ALA A 384 -9.29 7.38 -19.73
C ALA A 384 -8.21 6.35 -20.06
N ALA A 385 -8.54 5.06 -20.07
CA ALA A 385 -7.58 4.00 -20.38
C ALA A 385 -7.38 3.77 -21.89
N HIS A 386 -8.03 4.55 -22.75
CA HIS A 386 -7.86 4.51 -24.20
C HIS A 386 -7.91 3.09 -24.81
N ARG A 387 -8.87 2.27 -24.34
CA ARG A 387 -9.02 0.87 -24.77
C ARG A 387 -9.30 0.74 -26.26
N GLU A 388 -9.91 1.75 -26.85
CA GLU A 388 -10.15 1.86 -28.28
C GLU A 388 -8.86 1.67 -29.08
N GLU A 389 -7.74 2.26 -28.65
CA GLU A 389 -6.47 2.17 -29.37
C GLU A 389 -5.96 0.73 -29.46
N ALA A 390 -6.07 -0.03 -28.37
CA ALA A 390 -5.69 -1.44 -28.34
C ALA A 390 -6.66 -2.34 -29.11
N ILE A 391 -7.95 -2.02 -29.08
CA ILE A 391 -8.99 -2.79 -29.79
C ILE A 391 -8.85 -2.61 -31.30
N GLU A 392 -8.62 -1.38 -31.78
CA GLU A 392 -8.48 -1.06 -33.21
C GLU A 392 -7.31 -1.78 -33.89
N LEU A 393 -6.30 -2.22 -33.13
CA LEU A 393 -5.22 -3.05 -33.63
C LEU A 393 -5.67 -4.47 -34.04
N ILE A 394 -6.81 -4.93 -33.53
CA ILE A 394 -7.29 -6.32 -33.67
C ILE A 394 -8.62 -6.37 -34.43
N GLU A 395 -9.57 -5.50 -34.09
CA GLU A 395 -10.94 -5.51 -34.60
C GLU A 395 -11.60 -4.13 -34.55
N ALA A 396 -12.75 -3.97 -35.22
CA ALA A 396 -13.48 -2.71 -35.20
C ALA A 396 -14.07 -2.44 -33.79
N THR A 397 -13.78 -1.27 -33.23
CA THR A 397 -14.28 -0.85 -31.91
C THR A 397 -15.79 -0.85 -31.81
N GLY A 398 -16.49 -0.50 -32.90
CA GLY A 398 -17.95 -0.56 -32.99
C GLY A 398 -18.51 -1.97 -32.82
N ASP A 399 -17.89 -2.96 -33.46
CA ASP A 399 -18.28 -4.37 -33.35
C ASP A 399 -18.03 -4.87 -31.93
N ARG A 400 -16.82 -4.62 -31.41
CA ARG A 400 -16.46 -4.98 -30.03
C ARG A 400 -17.41 -4.39 -29.00
N LYS A 401 -17.83 -3.13 -29.19
CA LYS A 401 -18.80 -2.47 -28.31
C LYS A 401 -20.19 -3.10 -28.43
N GLY A 402 -20.60 -3.50 -29.63
CA GLY A 402 -21.90 -4.10 -29.91
C GLY A 402 -22.03 -5.55 -29.43
N ASP A 403 -20.94 -6.31 -29.39
CA ASP A 403 -20.94 -7.74 -29.07
C ASP A 403 -20.36 -8.10 -27.68
N THR A 404 -19.66 -7.17 -27.01
CA THR A 404 -19.11 -7.44 -25.67
C THR A 404 -20.21 -7.87 -24.71
N GLY A 405 -20.02 -9.02 -24.06
CA GLY A 405 -20.99 -9.62 -23.14
C GLY A 405 -21.90 -10.66 -23.79
N PHE A 406 -21.87 -10.79 -25.12
CA PHE A 406 -22.55 -11.84 -25.86
C PHE A 406 -21.55 -12.89 -26.37
N GLY A 407 -22.00 -14.15 -26.47
CA GLY A 407 -21.20 -15.27 -26.99
C GLY A 407 -20.60 -16.18 -25.92
N PHE A 408 -19.72 -17.09 -26.35
CA PHE A 408 -19.08 -18.07 -25.47
C PHE A 408 -17.81 -17.48 -24.85
N THR A 409 -17.64 -17.64 -23.53
CA THR A 409 -16.44 -17.21 -22.80
C THR A 409 -15.17 -17.97 -23.20
N ALA A 410 -15.32 -19.16 -23.78
CA ALA A 410 -14.26 -19.90 -24.46
C ALA A 410 -14.69 -20.15 -25.92
N LYS A 411 -13.77 -19.97 -26.88
CA LYS A 411 -14.03 -20.38 -28.26
C LYS A 411 -14.36 -21.88 -28.26
N PRO A 412 -15.42 -22.33 -28.96
CA PRO A 412 -15.71 -23.75 -29.09
C PRO A 412 -14.49 -24.45 -29.73
N ALA A 413 -13.75 -25.22 -28.93
CA ALA A 413 -12.73 -26.12 -29.44
C ALA A 413 -13.42 -27.46 -29.77
N ARG A 414 -13.15 -28.02 -30.94
CA ARG A 414 -13.56 -29.41 -31.22
C ARG A 414 -12.68 -30.35 -30.38
N GLY A 415 -13.32 -31.08 -29.46
CA GLY A 415 -12.72 -32.20 -28.73
C GLY A 415 -12.08 -31.83 -27.39
N LEU A 416 -11.91 -32.87 -26.56
CA LEU A 416 -10.69 -33.06 -25.77
C LEU A 416 -9.55 -33.47 -26.70
#